data_AF-A0A7S1ZV32-F1
#
_entry.id   AF-A0A7S1ZV32-F1
#
_cell.length_a   1.000
_cell.length_b   1.000
_cell.length_c   1.000
_cell.angle_alpha   90.00
_cell.angle_beta   90.00
_cell.angle_gamma   90.00
#
_symmetry.space_group_name_H-M   'P 1'
#
loop_
_entity.id
_entity.type
_entity.pdbx_description
1 polymer ?
#
loop_
_entity_poly.entity_id
_entity_poly.type
_entity_poly.pdbx_seq_one_letter_code
_entity_poly.pdbx_strand_id
1 'polypeptide(L)'
;RTFTSQVAVNSLLQYAFGVVERSPTKFAFNIQNGQVLAPDFRFAYNNQGFLEGTGVPFRLTRNIEEVIGPFLLQGSFFPTFSSAALAVSAHKSEMDPILNLLIRDDIVSWYTSKSSARSDTKTQELEHQLMDRVNKNTALVQERIQECSPTETNSADTRTLETVDQRVRNLVTAATSPEKLCLMQHSYQGWL
;
A
#
# COMPACT_ATOMS: atom_id res chain seq x y z
N ARG A 1 1.12 11.84 -17.55
CA ARG A 1 -0.20 11.20 -17.35
C ARG A 1 -0.05 9.73 -17.00
N THR A 2 0.42 8.87 -17.91
CA THR A 2 0.65 7.43 -17.61
C THR A 2 1.51 7.21 -16.37
N PHE A 3 2.65 7.91 -16.28
CA PHE A 3 3.50 7.90 -15.09
C PHE A 3 2.71 8.21 -13.82
N THR A 4 2.00 9.34 -13.79
CA THR A 4 1.17 9.77 -12.65
C THR A 4 0.15 8.72 -12.23
N SER A 5 -0.59 8.13 -13.18
CA SER A 5 -1.59 7.09 -12.89
C SER A 5 -0.94 5.82 -12.33
N GLN A 6 0.20 5.39 -12.89
CA GLN A 6 0.94 4.23 -12.41
C GLN A 6 1.52 4.46 -11.00
N VAL A 7 2.06 5.65 -10.74
CA VAL A 7 2.50 6.04 -9.38
C VAL A 7 1.32 6.07 -8.41
N ALA A 8 0.15 6.58 -8.81
CA ALA A 8 -1.04 6.61 -7.95
C ALA A 8 -1.49 5.20 -7.53
N VAL A 9 -1.58 4.26 -8.48
CA VAL A 9 -1.93 2.86 -8.18
C VAL A 9 -0.86 2.20 -7.30
N ASN A 10 0.42 2.39 -7.62
CA ASN A 10 1.51 1.87 -6.81
C ASN A 10 1.50 2.44 -5.38
N SER A 11 1.18 3.72 -5.21
CA SER A 11 1.03 4.36 -3.90
C SER A 11 -0.14 3.80 -3.10
N LEU A 12 -1.28 3.52 -3.74
CA LEU A 12 -2.42 2.85 -3.10
C LEU A 12 -2.01 1.47 -2.58
N LEU A 13 -1.34 0.67 -3.42
CA LEU A 13 -0.87 -0.65 -3.05
C LEU A 13 0.14 -0.59 -1.89
N GLN A 14 1.12 0.33 -1.96
CA GLN A 14 2.09 0.51 -0.87
C GLN A 14 1.43 0.86 0.46
N TYR A 15 0.41 1.72 0.44
CA TYR A 15 -0.35 2.09 1.62
C TYR A 15 -1.17 0.93 2.16
N ALA A 16 -1.93 0.25 1.29
CA ALA A 16 -2.80 -0.85 1.66
C ALA A 16 -2.00 -1.97 2.36
N PHE A 17 -0.89 -2.40 1.76
CA PHE A 17 -0.10 -3.52 2.25
C PHE A 17 1.01 -3.12 3.25
N GLY A 18 1.30 -1.84 3.45
CA GLY A 18 2.39 -1.40 4.32
C GLY A 18 3.77 -1.79 3.78
N VAL A 19 4.01 -1.58 2.49
CA VAL A 19 5.21 -2.05 1.80
C VAL A 19 6.49 -1.39 2.32
N VAL A 20 7.51 -2.21 2.55
CA VAL A 20 8.86 -1.79 2.97
C VAL A 20 9.87 -1.80 1.83
N GLU A 21 11.10 -1.35 2.11
CA GLU A 21 12.22 -1.36 1.15
C GLU A 21 11.94 -0.64 -0.18
N ARG A 22 11.27 0.49 -0.12
CA ARG A 22 10.90 1.29 -1.30
C ARG A 22 12.06 2.20 -1.75
N SER A 23 13.26 1.66 -2.00
CA SER A 23 14.42 2.47 -2.44
C SER A 23 14.29 2.93 -3.90
N PRO A 24 14.98 4.01 -4.34
CA PRO A 24 14.93 4.47 -5.73
C PRO A 24 15.39 3.39 -6.72
N THR A 25 16.34 2.55 -6.32
CA THR A 25 16.86 1.46 -7.14
C THR A 25 15.82 0.40 -7.48
N LYS A 26 14.76 0.30 -6.69
CA LYS A 26 13.63 -0.63 -6.87
C LYS A 26 12.44 0.05 -7.55
N PHE A 27 12.62 1.28 -8.03
CA PHE A 27 11.59 2.06 -8.71
C PHE A 27 12.12 2.46 -10.09
N ALA A 28 11.73 1.71 -11.10
CA ALA A 28 12.07 1.98 -12.49
C ALA A 28 10.87 2.56 -13.23
N PHE A 29 11.11 3.40 -14.24
CA PHE A 29 10.06 3.81 -15.15
C PHE A 29 10.60 3.91 -16.58
N ASN A 30 9.75 3.59 -17.54
CA ASN A 30 10.08 3.67 -18.94
C ASN A 30 9.90 5.11 -19.44
N ILE A 31 10.97 5.69 -19.99
CA ILE A 31 11.01 7.08 -20.46
C ILE A 31 10.11 7.29 -21.69
N GLN A 32 9.91 6.27 -22.52
CA GLN A 32 9.12 6.37 -23.76
C GLN A 32 7.61 6.38 -23.50
N ASN A 33 7.13 5.57 -22.56
CA ASN A 33 5.69 5.38 -22.33
C ASN A 33 5.21 5.73 -20.91
N GLY A 34 6.13 6.06 -19.99
CA GLY A 34 5.83 6.44 -18.61
C GLY A 34 5.31 5.30 -17.74
N GLN A 35 5.48 4.03 -18.13
CA GLN A 35 5.13 2.89 -17.26
C GLN A 35 6.09 2.80 -16.09
N VAL A 36 5.56 2.50 -14.90
CA VAL A 36 6.34 2.33 -13.67
C VAL A 36 6.46 0.84 -13.36
N LEU A 37 7.65 0.41 -12.97
CA LEU A 37 7.96 -0.93 -12.51
C LEU A 37 8.55 -0.84 -11.10
N ALA A 38 7.85 -1.44 -10.14
CA ALA A 38 8.29 -1.60 -8.77
C ALA A 38 8.24 -3.10 -8.43
N PRO A 39 9.29 -3.87 -8.79
CA PRO A 39 9.24 -5.33 -8.75
C PRO A 39 9.29 -5.89 -7.32
N ASP A 40 9.84 -5.12 -6.39
CA ASP A 40 10.02 -5.54 -5.00
C ASP A 40 8.86 -5.06 -4.14
N PHE A 41 7.86 -5.91 -3.98
CA PHE A 41 6.69 -5.67 -3.15
C PHE A 41 6.76 -6.51 -1.88
N ARG A 42 7.46 -6.00 -0.86
CA ARG A 42 7.75 -6.72 0.39
C ARG A 42 6.87 -6.23 1.53
N PHE A 43 6.23 -7.16 2.22
CA PHE A 43 5.46 -6.87 3.44
C PHE A 43 6.37 -6.87 4.67
N ALA A 44 6.01 -6.06 5.66
CA ALA A 44 6.59 -6.15 6.98
C ALA A 44 5.56 -6.67 7.97
N TYR A 45 6.01 -7.56 8.83
CA TYR A 45 5.22 -8.08 9.94
C TYR A 45 5.94 -7.82 11.25
N ASN A 46 5.16 -7.46 12.26
CA ASN A 46 5.66 -7.42 13.63
C ASN A 46 5.90 -8.85 14.17
N ASN A 47 6.47 -8.97 15.38
CA ASN A 47 6.75 -10.28 16.00
C ASN A 47 5.51 -11.18 16.19
N GLN A 48 4.31 -10.60 16.15
CA GLN A 48 3.04 -11.32 16.27
C GLN A 48 2.45 -11.74 14.93
N GLY A 49 3.05 -11.36 13.79
CA GLY A 49 2.57 -11.68 12.45
C GLY A 49 1.50 -10.72 11.91
N PHE A 50 1.35 -9.52 12.49
CA PHE A 50 0.48 -8.48 11.94
C PHE A 50 1.25 -7.54 11.02
N LEU A 51 0.61 -7.09 9.94
CA LEU A 51 1.20 -6.14 8.99
C LEU A 51 1.60 -4.84 9.72
N GLU A 52 2.85 -4.44 9.55
CA GLU A 52 3.43 -3.26 10.15
C GLU A 52 3.65 -2.17 9.08
N GLY A 53 3.14 -0.97 9.37
CA GLY A 53 3.33 0.18 8.48
C GLY A 53 4.70 0.82 8.66
N THR A 54 5.16 1.53 7.63
CA THR A 54 6.36 2.38 7.68
C THR A 54 6.01 3.81 8.11
N GLY A 55 7.02 4.61 8.48
CA GLY A 55 6.83 6.02 8.88
C GLY A 55 6.11 6.92 7.85
N VAL A 56 6.21 6.61 6.55
CA VAL A 56 5.47 7.27 5.47
C VAL A 56 4.56 6.28 4.71
N PRO A 57 3.34 6.66 4.28
CA PRO A 57 2.37 5.73 3.72
C PRO A 57 2.80 5.13 2.38
N PHE A 58 3.48 5.89 1.53
CA PHE A 58 4.02 5.47 0.24
C PHE A 58 5.18 6.37 -0.18
N ARG A 59 5.92 5.94 -1.20
CA ARG A 59 6.99 6.75 -1.79
C ARG A 59 6.42 7.81 -2.72
N LEU A 60 6.31 9.04 -2.20
CA LEU A 60 6.06 10.24 -2.98
C LEU A 60 7.00 11.33 -2.48
N THR A 61 8.25 11.25 -2.92
CA THR A 61 9.30 12.21 -2.56
C THR A 61 9.25 13.45 -3.44
N ARG A 62 10.00 14.49 -3.06
CA ARG A 62 10.01 15.77 -3.76
C ARG A 62 10.28 15.64 -5.26
N ASN A 63 11.22 14.80 -5.69
CA ASN A 63 11.50 14.69 -7.12
C ASN A 63 10.35 14.04 -7.89
N ILE A 64 9.68 13.04 -7.30
CA ILE A 64 8.52 12.40 -7.93
C ILE A 64 7.36 13.39 -7.99
N GLU A 65 7.13 14.13 -6.89
CA GLU A 65 6.10 15.17 -6.83
C GLU A 65 6.35 16.29 -7.85
N GLU A 66 7.61 16.72 -8.02
CA GLU A 66 8.01 17.74 -8.99
C GLU A 66 7.78 17.27 -10.44
N VAL A 67 8.12 16.02 -10.76
CA VAL A 67 7.86 15.41 -12.08
C VAL A 67 6.36 15.31 -12.37
N ILE A 68 5.54 15.02 -11.36
CA ILE A 68 4.07 14.99 -11.52
C ILE A 68 3.54 16.43 -11.68
N GLY A 69 3.98 17.35 -10.84
CA GLY A 69 3.51 18.73 -10.80
C GLY A 69 2.08 18.88 -10.26
N PRO A 70 1.68 20.10 -9.88
CA PRO A 70 0.43 20.35 -9.16
C PRO A 70 -0.81 19.99 -9.99
N PHE A 71 -0.79 20.23 -11.31
CA PHE A 71 -1.94 19.97 -12.17
C PHE A 71 -2.22 18.47 -12.35
N LEU A 72 -1.20 17.64 -12.55
CA LEU A 72 -1.40 16.20 -12.67
C LEU A 72 -1.65 15.55 -11.32
N LEU A 73 -1.11 16.11 -10.22
CA LEU A 73 -1.44 15.65 -8.88
C LEU A 73 -2.96 15.79 -8.64
N GLN A 74 -3.53 16.95 -8.95
CA GLN A 74 -4.97 17.20 -8.81
C GLN A 74 -5.83 16.46 -9.84
N GLY A 75 -5.46 16.51 -11.11
CA GLY A 75 -6.29 16.02 -12.21
C GLY A 75 -6.09 14.56 -12.59
N SER A 76 -5.04 13.90 -12.10
CA SER A 76 -4.70 12.52 -12.48
C SER A 76 -4.36 11.65 -11.28
N PHE A 77 -3.52 12.11 -10.35
CA PHE A 77 -3.09 11.30 -9.22
C PHE A 77 -4.25 10.98 -8.26
N PHE A 78 -4.89 12.00 -7.66
CA PHE A 78 -5.99 11.77 -6.71
C PHE A 78 -7.15 10.98 -7.33
N PRO A 79 -7.67 11.33 -8.53
CA PRO A 79 -8.76 10.56 -9.13
C PRO A 79 -8.37 9.12 -9.44
N THR A 80 -7.14 8.87 -9.91
CA THR A 80 -6.67 7.50 -10.18
C THR A 80 -6.56 6.71 -8.88
N PHE A 81 -6.00 7.31 -7.82
CA PHE A 81 -5.85 6.67 -6.52
C PHE A 81 -7.22 6.25 -5.95
N SER A 82 -8.17 7.18 -5.89
CA SER A 82 -9.52 6.94 -5.37
C SER A 82 -10.33 5.98 -6.24
N SER A 83 -10.22 6.09 -7.57
CA SER A 83 -10.94 5.18 -8.48
C SER A 83 -10.39 3.75 -8.44
N ALA A 84 -9.07 3.60 -8.28
CA ALA A 84 -8.46 2.28 -8.09
C ALA A 84 -8.92 1.64 -6.78
N ALA A 85 -8.99 2.43 -5.70
CA ALA A 85 -9.55 1.99 -4.43
C ALA A 85 -11.01 1.56 -4.57
N LEU A 86 -11.85 2.37 -5.26
CA LEU A 86 -13.23 2.03 -5.56
C LEU A 86 -13.37 0.72 -6.31
N ALA A 87 -12.59 0.52 -7.37
CA ALA A 87 -12.66 -0.67 -8.20
C ALA A 87 -12.36 -1.95 -7.38
N VAL A 88 -11.34 -1.90 -6.52
CA VAL A 88 -11.01 -3.02 -5.64
C VAL A 88 -12.10 -3.25 -4.58
N SER A 89 -12.62 -2.18 -3.97
CA SER A 89 -13.69 -2.28 -2.97
C SER A 89 -15.03 -2.75 -3.56
N ALA A 90 -15.36 -2.37 -4.79
CA ALA A 90 -16.58 -2.78 -5.48
C ALA A 90 -16.59 -4.27 -5.84
N HIS A 91 -15.41 -4.88 -6.00
CA HIS A 91 -15.25 -6.31 -6.31
C HIS A 91 -14.75 -7.12 -5.12
N LYS A 92 -15.15 -6.70 -3.91
CA LYS A 92 -14.74 -7.31 -2.63
C LYS A 92 -14.87 -8.84 -2.63
N SER A 93 -15.99 -9.41 -3.10
CA SER A 93 -16.21 -10.86 -3.09
C SER A 93 -15.18 -11.65 -3.92
N GLU A 94 -14.66 -11.03 -4.98
CA GLU A 94 -13.63 -11.64 -5.85
C GLU A 94 -12.21 -11.37 -5.33
N MET A 95 -11.99 -10.20 -4.72
CA MET A 95 -10.68 -9.80 -4.19
C MET A 95 -10.37 -10.47 -2.84
N ASP A 96 -11.38 -10.71 -1.99
CA ASP A 96 -11.24 -11.36 -0.68
C ASP A 96 -10.43 -12.69 -0.74
N PRO A 97 -10.77 -13.67 -1.58
CA PRO A 97 -10.00 -14.93 -1.66
C PRO A 97 -8.58 -14.71 -2.19
N ILE A 98 -8.39 -13.79 -3.15
CA ILE A 98 -7.07 -13.48 -3.73
C ILE A 98 -6.15 -12.85 -2.67
N LEU A 99 -6.67 -11.87 -1.92
CA LEU A 99 -5.92 -11.19 -0.86
C LEU A 99 -5.59 -12.14 0.30
N ASN A 100 -6.53 -13.00 0.69
CA ASN A 100 -6.27 -14.03 1.71
C ASN A 100 -5.15 -14.99 1.28
N LEU A 101 -5.19 -15.46 0.02
CA LEU A 101 -4.16 -16.35 -0.52
C LEU A 101 -2.79 -15.65 -0.53
N LEU A 102 -2.73 -14.42 -1.05
CA LEU A 102 -1.51 -13.62 -1.12
C LEU A 102 -0.88 -13.41 0.27
N ILE A 103 -1.69 -12.98 1.26
CA ILE A 103 -1.22 -12.72 2.61
C ILE A 103 -0.81 -14.00 3.32
N ARG A 104 -1.53 -15.11 3.10
CA ARG A 104 -1.17 -16.42 3.64
C ARG A 104 0.19 -16.87 3.13
N ASP A 105 0.39 -16.82 1.82
CA ASP A 105 1.64 -17.30 1.22
C ASP A 105 2.83 -16.43 1.66
N ASP A 106 2.64 -15.11 1.76
CA ASP A 106 3.69 -14.19 2.22
C ASP A 106 4.01 -14.36 3.72
N ILE A 107 3.01 -14.44 4.60
CA ILE A 107 3.26 -14.61 6.04
C ILE A 107 3.91 -15.95 6.35
N VAL A 108 3.53 -17.03 5.65
CA VAL A 108 4.15 -18.35 5.78
C VAL A 108 5.60 -18.29 5.30
N SER A 109 5.86 -17.68 4.15
CA SER A 109 7.21 -17.43 3.64
C SER A 109 8.06 -16.63 4.65
N TRP A 110 7.48 -15.59 5.25
CA TRP A 110 8.15 -14.79 6.28
C TRP A 110 8.50 -15.61 7.54
N TYR A 111 7.58 -16.41 8.07
CA TYR A 111 7.87 -17.27 9.23
C TYR A 111 8.89 -18.37 8.91
N THR A 112 8.82 -18.95 7.71
CA THR A 112 9.77 -20.00 7.28
C THR A 112 11.17 -19.43 7.04
N SER A 113 11.29 -18.20 6.54
CA SER A 113 12.60 -17.53 6.39
C SER A 113 13.38 -17.38 7.70
N LYS A 114 12.68 -17.39 8.84
CA LYS A 114 13.27 -17.30 10.19
C LYS A 114 13.64 -18.64 10.82
N SER A 115 13.31 -19.77 10.17
CA SER A 115 13.49 -21.11 10.73
C SER A 115 14.14 -22.06 9.72
N SER A 116 15.31 -22.59 10.06
CA SER A 116 16.21 -23.25 9.10
C SER A 116 15.84 -24.68 8.67
N ALA A 117 14.75 -25.28 9.15
CA ALA A 117 14.45 -26.69 8.83
C ALA A 117 12.95 -27.04 8.94
N ARG A 118 12.29 -27.35 7.81
CA ARG A 118 10.93 -27.92 7.83
C ARG A 118 10.66 -28.97 6.75
N SER A 119 9.91 -30.00 7.18
CA SER A 119 9.17 -30.97 6.39
C SER A 119 7.76 -30.42 6.12
N ASP A 120 7.12 -30.83 5.02
CA ASP A 120 5.80 -30.34 4.58
C ASP A 120 4.73 -30.35 5.68
N THR A 121 4.75 -31.35 6.57
CA THR A 121 3.80 -31.47 7.69
C THR A 121 3.89 -30.28 8.65
N LYS A 122 5.10 -29.77 8.92
CA LYS A 122 5.30 -28.62 9.83
C LYS A 122 4.86 -27.30 9.21
N THR A 123 4.80 -27.23 7.88
CA THR A 123 4.30 -26.05 7.15
C THR A 123 2.78 -25.98 7.23
N GLN A 124 2.09 -27.11 7.06
CA GLN A 124 0.63 -27.19 7.20
C GLN A 124 0.16 -26.83 8.62
N GLU A 125 0.85 -27.32 9.66
CA GLU A 125 0.55 -26.93 11.05
C GLU A 125 0.74 -25.43 11.29
N LEU A 126 1.78 -24.85 10.71
CA LEU A 126 2.04 -23.41 10.79
C LEU A 126 0.93 -22.62 10.09
N GLU A 127 0.53 -23.02 8.87
CA GLU A 127 -0.58 -22.39 8.15
C GLU A 127 -1.85 -22.34 8.99
N HIS A 128 -2.20 -23.46 9.64
CA HIS A 128 -3.37 -23.52 10.51
C HIS A 128 -3.28 -22.53 11.69
N GLN A 129 -2.10 -22.41 12.32
CA GLN A 129 -1.86 -21.47 13.42
C GLN A 129 -1.89 -20.00 12.97
N LEU A 130 -1.59 -19.72 11.70
CA LEU A 130 -1.55 -18.37 11.15
C LEU A 130 -2.89 -17.90 10.58
N MET A 131 -3.88 -18.77 10.44
CA MET A 131 -5.17 -18.45 9.79
C MET A 131 -5.86 -17.21 10.37
N ASP A 132 -5.91 -17.07 11.70
CA ASP A 132 -6.49 -15.87 12.35
C ASP A 132 -5.73 -14.57 12.00
N ARG A 133 -4.40 -14.66 11.89
CA ARG A 133 -3.54 -13.52 11.52
C ARG A 133 -3.73 -13.15 10.05
N VAL A 134 -3.84 -14.15 9.18
CA VAL A 134 -4.15 -13.94 7.76
C VAL A 134 -5.47 -13.19 7.64
N ASN A 135 -6.53 -13.68 8.29
CA ASN A 135 -7.86 -13.03 8.23
C ASN A 135 -7.82 -11.59 8.72
N LYS A 136 -7.13 -11.32 9.85
CA LYS A 136 -6.98 -9.96 10.40
C LYS A 136 -6.17 -9.03 9.49
N ASN A 137 -5.08 -9.53 8.91
CA ASN A 137 -4.27 -8.76 7.96
C ASN A 137 -5.05 -8.48 6.67
N THR A 138 -5.79 -9.45 6.15
CA THR A 138 -6.66 -9.25 4.97
C THR A 138 -7.72 -8.20 5.24
N ALA A 139 -8.39 -8.27 6.40
CA ALA A 139 -9.37 -7.28 6.80
C ALA A 139 -8.75 -5.87 6.89
N LEU A 140 -7.55 -5.75 7.47
CA LEU A 140 -6.82 -4.48 7.56
C LEU A 140 -6.46 -3.90 6.19
N VAL A 141 -6.00 -4.73 5.24
CA VAL A 141 -5.69 -4.30 3.87
C VAL A 141 -6.95 -3.77 3.19
N GLN A 142 -8.07 -4.47 3.37
CA GLN A 142 -9.36 -4.08 2.78
C GLN A 142 -9.91 -2.81 3.39
N GLU A 143 -9.80 -2.64 4.71
CA GLU A 143 -10.19 -1.42 5.42
C GLU A 143 -9.41 -0.22 4.87
N ARG A 144 -8.08 -0.32 4.75
CA ARG A 144 -7.24 0.74 4.17
C ARG A 144 -7.63 1.11 2.73
N ILE A 145 -7.96 0.12 1.91
CA ILE A 145 -8.42 0.35 0.53
C ILE A 145 -9.79 1.04 0.55
N GLN A 146 -10.70 0.56 1.38
CA GLN A 146 -12.07 1.10 1.49
C GLN A 146 -12.07 2.55 2.01
N GLU A 147 -11.19 2.91 2.95
CA GLU A 147 -11.02 4.29 3.42
C GLU A 147 -10.62 5.26 2.28
N CYS A 148 -9.97 4.76 1.24
CA CYS A 148 -9.53 5.54 0.09
C CYS A 148 -10.55 5.54 -1.06
N SER A 149 -11.61 4.72 -0.95
CA SER A 149 -12.66 4.61 -1.95
C SER A 149 -13.71 5.71 -1.74
N PRO A 150 -14.16 6.43 -2.80
CA PRO A 150 -15.26 7.38 -2.72
C PRO A 150 -16.53 6.67 -2.27
N THR A 151 -16.98 6.94 -1.05
CA THR A 151 -18.27 6.45 -0.54
C THR A 151 -19.37 7.39 -1.01
N GLU A 152 -20.44 6.84 -1.59
CA GLU A 152 -21.68 7.59 -1.80
C GLU A 152 -22.27 7.95 -0.43
N THR A 153 -22.13 9.20 -0.02
CA THR A 153 -22.70 9.70 1.24
C THR A 153 -24.23 9.71 1.15
N ASN A 154 -24.87 8.61 1.54
CA ASN A 154 -26.30 8.52 1.81
C ASN A 154 -26.54 8.45 3.34
N SER A 155 -26.20 9.51 4.09
CA SER A 155 -26.65 9.64 5.48
C SER A 155 -26.36 11.02 6.08
N ALA A 156 -27.38 11.54 6.77
CA ALA A 156 -27.51 12.89 7.30
C ALA A 156 -26.75 13.15 8.62
N ASP A 157 -25.50 12.71 8.74
CA ASP A 157 -24.69 12.90 9.97
C ASP A 157 -23.48 13.81 9.74
N THR A 158 -23.73 15.10 9.90
CA THR A 158 -22.83 16.24 9.66
C THR A 158 -21.80 16.46 10.78
N ARG A 159 -21.07 15.45 11.27
CA ARG A 159 -20.09 15.70 12.36
C ARG A 159 -18.65 15.24 12.22
N THR A 160 -18.29 14.41 11.23
CA THR A 160 -16.88 14.18 10.82
C THR A 160 -16.83 13.54 9.43
N LEU A 161 -17.36 14.22 8.42
CA LEU A 161 -17.24 13.78 7.03
C LEU A 161 -15.89 14.27 6.49
N GLU A 162 -14.81 13.56 6.81
CA GLU A 162 -13.62 13.64 5.95
C GLU A 162 -14.07 13.12 4.57
N THR A 163 -14.14 14.01 3.58
CA THR A 163 -14.39 13.58 2.21
C THR A 163 -13.28 12.62 1.81
N VAL A 164 -13.57 11.64 0.96
CA VAL A 164 -12.53 10.67 0.52
C VAL A 164 -11.34 11.39 -0.13
N ASP A 165 -11.62 12.52 -0.78
CA ASP A 165 -10.61 13.45 -1.29
C ASP A 165 -9.68 13.95 -0.16
N GLN A 166 -10.22 14.29 1.01
CA GLN A 166 -9.44 14.67 2.19
C GLN A 166 -8.56 13.53 2.71
N ARG A 167 -9.05 12.28 2.74
CA ARG A 167 -8.26 11.13 3.20
C ARG A 167 -7.02 10.91 2.32
N VAL A 168 -7.20 10.87 1.00
CA VAL A 168 -6.06 10.67 0.08
C VAL A 168 -5.11 11.86 0.11
N ARG A 169 -5.62 13.09 0.26
CA ARG A 169 -4.80 14.29 0.48
C ARG A 169 -3.97 14.21 1.75
N ASN A 170 -4.57 13.76 2.87
CA ASN A 170 -3.86 13.58 4.13
C ASN A 170 -2.72 12.55 3.99
N LEU A 171 -2.94 11.47 3.23
CA LEU A 171 -1.91 10.49 2.92
C LEU A 171 -0.77 11.09 2.07
N VAL A 172 -1.09 11.90 1.05
CA VAL A 172 -0.09 12.62 0.25
C VAL A 172 0.73 13.57 1.12
N THR A 173 0.09 14.39 1.94
CA THR A 173 0.78 15.29 2.90
C THR A 173 1.67 14.51 3.86
N ALA A 174 1.23 13.34 4.33
CA ALA A 174 2.05 12.47 5.16
C ALA A 174 3.23 11.85 4.40
N ALA A 175 3.09 11.56 3.11
CA ALA A 175 4.15 11.02 2.27
C ALA A 175 5.23 12.04 1.92
N THR A 176 4.84 13.31 1.76
CA THR A 176 5.75 14.42 1.39
C THR A 176 6.29 15.20 2.59
N SER A 177 5.83 14.89 3.82
CA SER A 177 6.23 15.57 5.05
C SER A 177 7.74 15.43 5.31
N PRO A 178 8.51 16.54 5.39
CA PRO A 178 9.95 16.50 5.68
C PRO A 178 10.27 15.84 7.03
N GLU A 179 9.40 16.05 8.03
CA GLU A 179 9.53 15.47 9.38
C GLU A 179 9.42 13.95 9.36
N LYS A 180 8.56 13.39 8.52
CA LYS A 180 8.43 11.93 8.38
C LYS A 180 9.52 11.36 7.50
N LEU A 181 9.90 12.08 6.44
CA LEU A 181 10.94 11.66 5.50
C LEU A 181 12.32 11.60 6.17
N CYS A 182 12.63 12.48 7.12
CA CYS A 182 13.92 12.46 7.81
C CYS A 182 14.06 11.30 8.82
N LEU A 183 12.94 10.73 9.28
CA LEU A 183 12.91 9.55 10.16
C LEU A 183 13.02 8.23 9.38
N MET A 184 12.93 8.27 8.05
CA MET A 184 13.10 7.09 7.21
C MET A 184 14.58 6.64 7.20
N GLN A 185 14.79 5.34 7.02
CA GLN A 185 16.15 4.79 6.90
C GLN A 185 16.93 5.43 5.75
N HIS A 186 18.25 5.53 5.87
CA HIS A 186 19.11 6.12 4.83
C HIS A 186 18.95 5.47 3.45
N SER A 187 18.68 4.16 3.40
CA SER A 187 18.43 3.40 2.16
C SER A 187 17.16 3.83 1.42
N TYR A 188 16.22 4.46 2.11
CA TYR A 188 15.02 5.04 1.50
C TYR A 188 15.35 6.28 0.65
N GLN A 189 16.44 6.98 0.96
CA GLN A 189 16.87 8.20 0.28
C GLN A 189 15.73 9.23 0.19
N GLY A 190 15.20 9.67 1.33
CA GLY A 190 14.03 10.56 1.40
C GLY A 190 14.22 11.95 0.79
N TRP A 191 15.47 12.34 0.53
CA TRP A 191 15.83 13.58 -0.18
C TRP A 191 15.68 13.46 -1.72
N LEU A 192 15.53 12.24 -2.24
CA LEU A 192 15.29 11.97 -3.67
C LEU A 192 13.81 11.81 -3.94
#